data_AF-A0A9W6NWQ2-F1
#
_entry.id   AF-A0A9W6NWQ2-F1
#
_cell.length_a   1.000
_cell.length_b   1.000
_cell.length_c   1.000
_cell.angle_alpha   90.00
_cell.angle_beta   90.00
_cell.angle_gamma   90.00
#
_symmetry.space_group_name_H-M   'P 1'
#
loop_
_entity.id
_entity.type
_entity.pdbx_description
1 polymer ?
#
loop_
_entity_poly.entity_id
_entity_poly.type
_entity_poly.pdbx_seq_one_letter_code
_entity_poly.pdbx_strand_id
1 'polypeptide(L)'
;MPTIQSITGGGRAVRIARGLLLVLLVALLTVTSVTTAGAAPDPTPPPNPSNEDLQRSRDAVSGRAADVARLTQRLSELQAEADDLQIQVAEQHESANQALDVLTGAQAEADAAAARADSARAQTQAAGKAVDAARTRLDDFVAGTYSQGLDLGPIGLLTTATGPQDLVDRAQLTDALAQQQAAALDGLERARVQQANADSTARKAQEEAEQRRQAAAEAKTAADQALAGAQQAADEQAQRLRAVTGEQAQVQAQLDAAENADAGLRAQRQRFQDWQRAQEEAEAARQRAAREEAASRAGSSASAPPPTTRRTGSAAVQTVIDRAMAQLGVTYAWGGGTARGPSRGIRDGGVADSFGDYRKVGFDCSGLMLYAFAGVGVKLPRYSGNQHAFGDQVPLAQMRPGDMLSWARNGRVYHIALYIGNGKMIEAPYSGASVKISPVRYSGGLLPTVARVI
;
A
#
# COMPACT_ATOMS: atom_id res chain seq x y z
N MET A 1 22.28 50.10 -1.74
CA MET A 1 23.52 50.67 -1.18
C MET A 1 23.65 50.22 0.27
N PRO A 2 24.83 49.83 0.76
CA PRO A 2 25.91 49.04 0.16
C PRO A 2 26.06 47.71 0.99
N THR A 3 26.94 46.74 0.77
CA THR A 3 28.24 46.67 0.09
C THR A 3 28.51 45.24 -0.38
N ILE A 4 29.05 45.16 -1.59
CA ILE A 4 29.63 44.00 -2.28
C ILE A 4 31.01 43.68 -1.69
N GLN A 5 31.37 42.40 -1.52
CA GLN A 5 32.76 41.98 -1.68
C GLN A 5 32.87 40.59 -2.34
N SER A 6 33.56 40.61 -3.47
CA SER A 6 33.95 39.50 -4.34
C SER A 6 35.43 39.16 -4.13
N ILE A 7 35.79 37.88 -4.01
CA ILE A 7 37.14 37.34 -4.33
C ILE A 7 36.92 35.89 -4.82
N THR A 8 36.80 35.64 -6.12
CA THR A 8 37.82 35.15 -7.07
C THR A 8 38.68 33.95 -6.64
N GLY A 9 38.69 32.94 -7.50
CA GLY A 9 39.92 32.20 -7.84
C GLY A 9 39.91 30.70 -7.55
N GLY A 10 40.08 29.91 -8.62
CA GLY A 10 40.72 28.60 -8.50
C GLY A 10 39.95 27.41 -9.06
N GLY A 11 39.74 27.39 -10.38
CA GLY A 11 39.47 26.13 -11.07
C GLY A 11 40.66 25.19 -10.96
N ARG A 12 40.40 23.89 -10.76
CA ARG A 12 41.30 22.83 -11.22
C ARG A 12 40.57 21.50 -11.34
N ALA A 13 40.46 21.07 -12.60
CA ALA A 13 40.04 19.77 -13.03
C ALA A 13 40.93 18.67 -12.43
N VAL A 14 40.34 17.64 -11.83
CA VAL A 14 41.05 16.39 -11.54
C VAL A 14 40.89 15.50 -12.77
N ARG A 15 41.92 15.53 -13.61
CA ARG A 15 42.08 14.63 -14.76
C ARG A 15 42.56 13.27 -14.29
N ILE A 16 41.93 12.27 -14.89
CA ILE A 16 42.25 10.85 -14.95
C ILE A 16 43.73 10.65 -15.29
N ALA A 17 44.50 10.00 -14.41
CA ALA A 17 45.86 9.56 -14.70
C ALA A 17 45.84 8.13 -15.24
N ARG A 18 46.10 8.02 -16.55
CA ARG A 18 46.53 6.80 -17.24
C ARG A 18 47.96 6.48 -16.81
N GLY A 19 48.23 5.23 -16.45
CA GLY A 19 49.58 4.67 -16.34
C GLY A 19 49.66 3.39 -17.18
N LEU A 20 49.96 3.54 -18.46
CA LEU A 20 50.31 2.47 -19.39
C LEU A 20 51.76 2.70 -19.82
N LEU A 21 52.47 1.59 -20.01
CA LEU A 21 53.76 1.43 -20.70
C LEU A 21 55.03 1.50 -19.83
N LEU A 22 55.60 0.32 -19.59
CA LEU A 22 57.05 0.16 -19.65
C LEU A 22 57.35 -1.15 -20.40
N VAL A 23 57.62 -0.96 -21.69
CA VAL A 23 58.27 -1.92 -22.59
C VAL A 23 59.71 -2.08 -22.11
N LEU A 24 60.14 -3.28 -21.77
CA LEU A 24 61.55 -3.58 -21.60
C LEU A 24 61.97 -4.65 -22.61
N LEU A 25 62.95 -4.26 -23.41
CA LEU A 25 63.58 -5.00 -24.48
C LEU A 25 64.18 -6.32 -24.00
N VAL A 26 63.82 -7.39 -24.68
CA VAL A 26 64.48 -8.70 -24.66
C VAL A 26 65.84 -8.55 -25.35
N ALA A 27 66.92 -8.60 -24.57
CA ALA A 27 68.27 -8.81 -25.10
C ALA A 27 68.58 -10.32 -25.08
N LEU A 28 68.84 -10.81 -26.28
CA LEU A 28 69.26 -12.16 -26.63
C LEU A 28 70.60 -12.48 -25.94
N LEU A 29 70.63 -13.48 -25.05
CA LEU A 29 71.85 -14.20 -24.72
C LEU A 29 71.56 -15.69 -24.64
N THR A 30 71.86 -16.36 -25.74
CA THR A 30 71.93 -17.81 -25.86
C THR A 30 73.12 -18.32 -25.06
N VAL A 31 72.85 -18.86 -23.87
CA VAL A 31 73.75 -19.80 -23.22
C VAL A 31 73.08 -21.17 -23.29
N THR A 32 73.54 -21.97 -24.24
CA THR A 32 73.27 -23.40 -24.35
C THR A 32 73.91 -24.11 -23.16
N SER A 33 73.18 -24.20 -22.05
CA SER A 33 73.47 -25.16 -20.99
C SER A 33 72.58 -26.37 -21.23
N VAL A 34 73.19 -27.46 -21.68
CA VAL A 34 72.60 -28.80 -21.65
C VAL A 34 72.42 -29.16 -20.17
N THR A 35 71.26 -28.80 -19.62
CA THR A 35 70.81 -29.33 -18.34
C THR A 35 70.05 -30.61 -18.63
N THR A 36 70.67 -31.72 -18.25
CA THR A 36 70.02 -33.02 -18.02
C THR A 36 68.61 -32.80 -17.46
N ALA A 37 67.60 -33.38 -18.11
CA ALA A 37 66.22 -33.38 -17.63
C ALA A 37 66.16 -34.05 -16.25
N GLY A 38 66.29 -33.26 -15.19
CA GLY A 38 65.79 -33.61 -13.87
C GLY A 38 64.28 -33.46 -13.91
N ALA A 39 63.57 -34.56 -13.70
CA ALA A 39 62.11 -34.56 -13.57
C ALA A 39 61.69 -33.48 -12.57
N ALA A 40 60.81 -32.56 -12.99
CA ALA A 40 60.14 -31.65 -12.07
C ALA A 40 59.43 -32.50 -10.99
N PRO A 41 59.49 -32.12 -9.70
CA PRO A 41 58.76 -32.83 -8.65
C PRO A 41 57.26 -32.81 -9.00
N ASP A 42 56.60 -33.96 -8.93
CA ASP A 42 55.17 -34.08 -9.21
C ASP A 42 54.38 -33.09 -8.32
N PRO A 43 53.39 -32.37 -8.86
CA PRO A 43 52.63 -31.40 -8.10
C PRO A 43 51.93 -32.11 -6.93
N THR A 44 52.16 -31.62 -5.70
CA THR A 44 51.58 -32.22 -4.49
C THR A 44 50.06 -32.31 -4.60
N PRO A 45 49.44 -33.45 -4.29
CA PRO A 45 48.01 -33.64 -4.45
C PRO A 45 47.23 -32.63 -3.58
N PRO A 46 46.16 -32.02 -4.12
CA PRO A 46 45.23 -31.26 -3.28
C PRO A 46 44.63 -32.21 -2.23
N PRO A 47 44.31 -31.71 -1.02
CA PRO A 47 43.78 -32.53 0.05
C PRO A 47 42.52 -33.30 -0.41
N ASN A 48 42.58 -34.63 -0.26
CA ASN A 48 41.50 -35.54 -0.61
C ASN A 48 40.83 -36.07 0.66
N PRO A 49 39.55 -35.76 0.91
CA PRO A 49 38.82 -36.34 2.03
C PRO A 49 38.71 -37.87 1.87
N SER A 50 38.92 -38.61 2.98
CA SER A 50 38.81 -40.07 3.00
C SER A 50 37.38 -40.55 2.70
N ASN A 51 37.20 -41.84 2.38
CA ASN A 51 35.85 -42.40 2.18
C ASN A 51 34.96 -42.26 3.43
N GLU A 52 35.54 -42.30 4.63
CA GLU A 52 34.82 -41.98 5.87
C GLU A 52 34.50 -40.49 6.02
N ASP A 53 35.40 -39.60 5.60
CA ASP A 53 35.11 -38.16 5.55
C ASP A 53 34.03 -37.84 4.50
N LEU A 54 33.92 -38.65 3.45
CA LEU A 54 32.89 -38.53 2.42
C LEU A 54 31.56 -39.15 2.82
N GLN A 55 31.58 -40.20 3.63
CA GLN A 55 30.39 -40.75 4.26
C GLN A 55 29.88 -39.77 5.32
N ARG A 56 30.75 -39.30 6.22
CA ARG A 56 30.45 -38.23 7.20
C ARG A 56 30.03 -36.94 6.51
N SER A 57 30.64 -36.56 5.39
CA SER A 57 30.21 -35.41 4.60
C SER A 57 28.87 -35.67 3.91
N ARG A 58 28.57 -36.88 3.42
CA ARG A 58 27.27 -37.21 2.84
C ARG A 58 26.18 -37.18 3.89
N ASP A 59 26.42 -37.77 5.06
CA ASP A 59 25.51 -37.76 6.20
C ASP A 59 25.35 -36.34 6.77
N ALA A 60 26.41 -35.53 6.76
CA ALA A 60 26.35 -34.11 7.08
C ALA A 60 25.64 -33.30 5.99
N VAL A 61 25.71 -33.67 4.71
CA VAL A 61 25.01 -33.02 3.59
C VAL A 61 23.53 -33.41 3.58
N SER A 62 23.16 -34.65 3.88
CA SER A 62 21.76 -35.07 4.01
C SER A 62 21.14 -34.58 5.32
N GLY A 63 21.89 -34.52 6.41
CA GLY A 63 21.52 -33.81 7.64
C GLY A 63 21.30 -32.31 7.39
N ARG A 64 22.21 -31.67 6.64
CA ARG A 64 22.06 -30.26 6.23
C ARG A 64 20.97 -30.02 5.21
N ALA A 65 20.66 -30.96 4.31
CA ALA A 65 19.52 -30.86 3.42
C ALA A 65 18.20 -30.90 4.20
N ALA A 66 18.13 -31.71 5.26
CA ALA A 66 17.01 -31.70 6.19
C ALA A 66 16.93 -30.39 7.01
N ASP A 67 18.07 -29.82 7.41
CA ASP A 67 18.14 -28.48 8.04
C ASP A 67 17.61 -27.40 7.10
N VAL A 68 18.08 -27.36 5.84
CA VAL A 68 17.64 -26.41 4.81
C VAL A 68 16.14 -26.53 4.54
N ALA A 69 15.60 -27.74 4.46
CA ALA A 69 14.17 -27.96 4.30
C ALA A 69 13.36 -27.44 5.49
N ARG A 70 13.82 -27.68 6.73
CA ARG A 70 13.18 -27.13 7.95
C ARG A 70 13.22 -25.60 7.99
N LEU A 71 14.35 -25.00 7.65
CA LEU A 71 14.52 -23.54 7.61
C LEU A 71 13.63 -22.90 6.54
N THR A 72 13.49 -23.53 5.38
CA THR A 72 12.61 -23.07 4.29
C THR A 72 11.13 -23.12 4.70
N GLN A 73 10.73 -24.19 5.39
CA GLN A 73 9.38 -24.32 5.94
C GLN A 73 9.10 -23.23 6.99
N ARG A 74 10.03 -23.01 7.93
CA ARG A 74 9.91 -21.95 8.95
C ARG A 74 9.82 -20.57 8.32
N LEU A 75 10.61 -20.30 7.28
CA LEU A 75 10.55 -19.04 6.53
C LEU A 75 9.17 -18.82 5.89
N SER A 76 8.56 -19.88 5.36
CA SER A 76 7.23 -19.81 4.75
C SER A 76 6.13 -19.56 5.79
N GLU A 77 6.25 -20.17 6.97
CA GLU A 77 5.35 -19.91 8.11
C GLU A 77 5.45 -18.46 8.59
N LEU A 78 6.67 -17.95 8.77
CA LEU A 78 6.93 -16.56 9.16
C LEU A 78 6.36 -15.56 8.14
N GLN A 79 6.45 -15.88 6.84
CA GLN A 79 5.85 -15.05 5.79
C GLN A 79 4.30 -15.06 5.87
N ALA A 80 3.68 -16.22 6.10
CA ALA A 80 2.24 -16.31 6.27
C ALA A 80 1.75 -15.56 7.52
N GLU A 81 2.50 -15.62 8.62
CA GLU A 81 2.21 -14.85 9.84
C GLU A 81 2.29 -13.34 9.60
N ALA A 82 3.29 -12.87 8.85
CA ALA A 82 3.40 -11.45 8.48
C ALA A 82 2.20 -10.97 7.63
N ASP A 83 1.75 -11.80 6.69
CA ASP A 83 0.56 -11.50 5.87
C ASP A 83 -0.72 -11.48 6.71
N ASP A 84 -0.86 -12.42 7.66
CA ASP A 84 -2.02 -12.47 8.56
C ASP A 84 -2.15 -11.22 9.44
N LEU A 85 -1.03 -10.80 10.01
CA LEU A 85 -0.96 -9.59 10.82
C LEU A 85 -1.35 -8.33 10.04
N GLN A 86 -1.03 -8.25 8.75
CA GLN A 86 -1.45 -7.12 7.91
C GLN A 86 -2.97 -7.08 7.69
N ILE A 87 -3.61 -8.25 7.57
CA ILE A 87 -5.07 -8.33 7.40
C ILE A 87 -5.78 -7.84 8.65
N GLN A 88 -5.35 -8.30 9.83
CA GLN A 88 -5.98 -7.92 11.09
C GLN A 88 -5.95 -6.39 11.31
N VAL A 89 -4.85 -5.73 10.97
CA VAL A 89 -4.76 -4.26 11.04
C VAL A 89 -5.71 -3.60 10.05
N ALA A 90 -5.80 -4.11 8.83
CA ALA A 90 -6.73 -3.58 7.82
C ALA A 90 -8.20 -3.70 8.26
N GLU A 91 -8.58 -4.81 8.89
CA GLU A 91 -9.93 -5.01 9.45
C GLU A 91 -10.25 -4.00 10.57
N GLN A 92 -9.29 -3.74 11.46
CA GLN A 92 -9.48 -2.76 12.53
C GLN A 92 -9.55 -1.32 12.01
N HIS A 93 -8.75 -0.99 10.99
CA HIS A 93 -8.85 0.31 10.32
C HIS A 93 -10.21 0.51 9.64
N GLU A 94 -10.73 -0.50 8.97
CA GLU A 94 -12.06 -0.42 8.35
C GLU A 94 -13.15 -0.24 9.41
N SER A 95 -13.05 -0.96 10.53
CA SER A 95 -13.96 -0.82 11.66
C SER A 95 -13.93 0.60 12.26
N ALA A 96 -12.73 1.20 12.36
CA ALA A 96 -12.58 2.58 12.82
C ALA A 96 -13.16 3.59 11.82
N ASN A 97 -12.97 3.38 10.52
CA ASN A 97 -13.57 4.22 9.48
C ASN A 97 -15.10 4.15 9.51
N GLN A 98 -15.66 2.96 9.66
CA GLN A 98 -17.11 2.77 9.82
C GLN A 98 -17.63 3.50 11.05
N ALA A 99 -16.94 3.42 12.19
CA ALA A 99 -17.33 4.12 13.40
C ALA A 99 -17.28 5.66 13.25
N LEU A 100 -16.31 6.19 12.51
CA LEU A 100 -16.21 7.62 12.20
C LEU A 100 -17.34 8.10 11.26
N ASP A 101 -17.74 7.29 10.29
CA ASP A 101 -18.88 7.58 9.42
C ASP A 101 -20.19 7.63 10.23
N VAL A 102 -20.40 6.63 11.10
CA VAL A 102 -21.54 6.61 12.03
C VAL A 102 -21.56 7.82 12.95
N LEU A 103 -20.41 8.21 13.51
CA LEU A 103 -20.29 9.43 14.31
C LEU A 103 -20.69 10.68 13.52
N THR A 104 -20.18 10.82 12.29
CA THR A 104 -20.46 11.96 11.43
C THR A 104 -21.96 12.05 11.12
N GLY A 105 -22.59 10.92 10.78
CA GLY A 105 -24.04 10.84 10.58
C GLY A 105 -24.83 11.21 11.83
N ALA A 106 -24.46 10.66 12.99
CA ALA A 106 -25.13 10.93 14.25
C ALA A 106 -25.01 12.41 14.68
N GLN A 107 -23.85 13.04 14.44
CA GLN A 107 -23.66 14.48 14.69
C GLN A 107 -24.56 15.33 13.80
N ALA A 108 -24.62 15.03 12.49
CA ALA A 108 -25.50 15.74 11.57
C ALA A 108 -26.99 15.61 11.95
N GLU A 109 -27.42 14.43 12.40
CA GLU A 109 -28.78 14.22 12.89
C GLU A 109 -29.05 14.98 14.19
N ALA A 110 -28.08 15.04 15.10
CA ALA A 110 -28.18 15.81 16.35
C ALA A 110 -28.31 17.32 16.07
N ASP A 111 -27.50 17.85 15.17
CA ASP A 111 -27.55 19.26 14.76
C ASP A 111 -28.90 19.59 14.09
N ALA A 112 -29.37 18.71 13.20
CA ALA A 112 -30.68 18.87 12.55
C ALA A 112 -31.85 18.79 13.54
N ALA A 113 -31.77 17.94 14.56
CA ALA A 113 -32.77 17.86 15.62
C ALA A 113 -32.74 19.08 16.54
N ALA A 114 -31.55 19.59 16.89
CA ALA A 114 -31.38 20.82 17.66
C ALA A 114 -31.99 22.03 16.93
N ALA A 115 -31.72 22.19 15.62
CA ALA A 115 -32.30 23.24 14.82
C ALA A 115 -33.84 23.17 14.75
N ARG A 116 -34.41 21.96 14.68
CA ARG A 116 -35.87 21.74 14.75
C ARG A 116 -36.43 22.13 16.11
N ALA A 117 -35.74 21.80 17.22
CA ALA A 117 -36.15 22.18 18.57
C ALA A 117 -36.14 23.70 18.75
N ASP A 118 -35.12 24.39 18.24
CA ASP A 118 -35.04 25.87 18.33
C ASP A 118 -36.12 26.55 17.49
N SER A 119 -36.41 26.05 16.30
CA SER A 119 -37.54 26.52 15.47
C SER A 119 -38.88 26.34 16.19
N ALA A 120 -39.12 25.17 16.80
CA ALA A 120 -40.34 24.91 17.56
C ALA A 120 -40.48 25.82 18.80
N ARG A 121 -39.37 26.09 19.52
CA ARG A 121 -39.36 27.06 20.63
C ARG A 121 -39.70 28.48 20.17
N ALA A 122 -39.19 28.90 19.02
CA ALA A 122 -39.54 30.20 18.45
C ALA A 122 -41.04 30.31 18.13
N GLN A 123 -41.65 29.22 17.64
CA GLN A 123 -43.10 29.15 17.39
C GLN A 123 -43.91 29.24 18.69
N THR A 124 -43.50 28.55 19.75
CA THR A 124 -44.08 28.69 21.09
C THR A 124 -44.04 30.14 21.58
N GLN A 125 -42.91 30.83 21.44
CA GLN A 125 -42.79 32.24 21.84
C GLN A 125 -43.70 33.15 21.02
N ALA A 126 -43.82 32.92 19.71
CA ALA A 126 -44.72 33.67 18.85
C ALA A 126 -46.20 33.44 19.23
N ALA A 127 -46.59 32.20 19.51
CA ALA A 127 -47.93 31.87 19.96
C ALA A 127 -48.25 32.48 21.34
N GLY A 128 -47.30 32.49 22.27
CA GLY A 128 -47.44 33.19 23.56
C GLY A 128 -47.70 34.69 23.39
N LYS A 129 -46.94 35.37 22.51
CA LYS A 129 -47.19 36.78 22.17
C LYS A 129 -48.57 37.00 21.56
N ALA A 130 -49.07 36.06 20.76
CA ALA A 130 -50.42 36.14 20.19
C ALA A 130 -51.51 36.02 21.27
N VAL A 131 -51.30 35.17 22.29
CA VAL A 131 -52.19 35.07 23.46
C VAL A 131 -52.18 36.37 24.25
N ASP A 132 -51.02 36.96 24.51
CA ASP A 132 -50.92 38.24 25.22
C ASP A 132 -51.64 39.36 24.45
N ALA A 133 -51.42 39.44 23.14
CA ALA A 133 -52.11 40.42 22.28
C ALA A 133 -53.63 40.20 22.22
N ALA A 134 -54.11 38.96 22.32
CA ALA A 134 -55.54 38.65 22.40
C ALA A 134 -56.13 39.02 23.76
N ARG A 135 -55.39 38.82 24.86
CA ARG A 135 -55.77 39.27 26.21
C ARG A 135 -55.90 40.78 26.28
N THR A 136 -54.90 41.53 25.80
CA THR A 136 -54.94 43.00 25.78
C THR A 136 -56.17 43.53 25.02
N ARG A 137 -56.50 42.95 23.86
CA ARG A 137 -57.71 43.32 23.11
C ARG A 137 -59.01 43.09 23.89
N LEU A 138 -59.08 41.99 24.65
CA LEU A 138 -60.23 41.70 25.51
C LEU A 138 -60.30 42.69 26.69
N ASP A 139 -59.16 42.97 27.32
CA ASP A 139 -59.05 43.91 28.44
C ASP A 139 -59.45 45.34 28.02
N ASP A 140 -58.96 45.80 26.86
CA ASP A 140 -59.29 47.11 26.27
C ASP A 140 -60.80 47.21 25.97
N PHE A 141 -61.40 46.12 25.45
CA PHE A 141 -62.84 46.06 25.19
C PHE A 141 -63.65 46.15 26.50
N VAL A 142 -63.28 45.40 27.52
CA VAL A 142 -63.97 45.40 28.83
C VAL A 142 -63.82 46.76 29.52
N ALA A 143 -62.62 47.34 29.52
CA ALA A 143 -62.34 48.65 30.09
C ALA A 143 -63.09 49.77 29.35
N GLY A 144 -63.14 49.73 28.01
CA GLY A 144 -63.91 50.66 27.18
C GLY A 144 -65.41 50.60 27.47
N THR A 145 -65.97 49.39 27.54
CA THR A 145 -67.40 49.19 27.84
C THR A 145 -67.76 49.67 29.25
N TYR A 146 -66.92 49.39 30.24
CA TYR A 146 -67.15 49.80 31.64
C TYR A 146 -67.00 51.31 31.85
N SER A 147 -65.96 51.93 31.27
CA SER A 147 -65.67 53.37 31.44
C SER A 147 -66.69 54.28 30.76
N GLN A 148 -67.31 53.84 29.67
CA GLN A 148 -68.39 54.58 29.00
C GLN A 148 -69.75 54.47 29.73
N GLY A 149 -69.85 53.64 30.77
CA GLY A 149 -71.05 53.53 31.60
C GLY A 149 -72.30 53.10 30.83
N LEU A 150 -72.12 52.41 29.71
CA LEU A 150 -73.22 51.98 28.85
C LEU A 150 -74.04 50.91 29.60
N ASP A 151 -75.23 51.26 30.07
CA ASP A 151 -76.22 50.30 30.58
C ASP A 151 -76.84 49.55 29.39
N LEU A 152 -76.07 48.60 28.86
CA LEU A 152 -76.42 47.76 27.71
C LEU A 152 -77.40 46.64 28.08
N GLY A 153 -77.93 46.65 29.31
CA GLY A 153 -78.99 45.74 29.71
C GLY A 153 -80.29 46.02 28.93
N PRO A 154 -81.15 45.01 28.71
CA PRO A 154 -82.41 45.18 28.00
C PRO A 154 -83.34 46.22 28.65
N ILE A 155 -83.17 46.47 29.96
CA ILE A 155 -83.91 47.50 30.71
C ILE A 155 -83.29 48.90 30.54
N GLY A 156 -81.95 49.02 30.48
CA GLY A 156 -81.26 50.30 30.25
C GLY A 156 -81.52 50.86 28.85
N LEU A 157 -81.57 49.97 27.85
CA LEU A 157 -81.96 50.30 26.46
C LEU A 157 -83.36 50.91 26.36
N LEU A 158 -84.33 50.39 27.14
CA LEU A 158 -85.72 50.86 27.12
C LEU A 158 -85.94 52.13 27.95
N THR A 159 -85.25 52.28 29.09
CA THR A 159 -85.51 53.37 30.04
C THR A 159 -84.83 54.69 29.68
N THR A 160 -83.80 54.66 28.83
CA THR A 160 -83.00 55.85 28.49
C THR A 160 -83.13 56.30 27.03
N ALA A 161 -83.95 55.63 26.23
CA ALA A 161 -84.17 55.99 24.83
C ALA A 161 -85.18 57.15 24.69
N THR A 162 -84.89 58.07 23.76
CA THR A 162 -85.70 59.28 23.53
C THR A 162 -86.74 59.14 22.43
N GLY A 163 -86.74 58.02 21.69
CA GLY A 163 -87.74 57.71 20.66
C GLY A 163 -87.51 56.36 19.96
N PRO A 164 -88.37 55.97 19.01
CA PRO A 164 -88.29 54.66 18.34
C PRO A 164 -87.02 54.46 17.50
N GLN A 165 -86.51 55.53 16.86
CA GLN A 165 -85.28 55.48 16.06
C GLN A 165 -84.04 55.26 16.95
N ASP A 166 -83.96 55.98 18.08
CA ASP A 166 -82.89 55.87 19.08
C ASP A 166 -82.81 54.45 19.69
N LEU A 167 -83.95 53.78 19.87
CA LEU A 167 -84.00 52.36 20.26
C LEU A 167 -83.35 51.43 19.23
N VAL A 168 -83.64 51.62 17.94
CA VAL A 168 -83.07 50.80 16.86
C VAL A 168 -81.56 51.03 16.75
N ASP A 169 -81.11 52.28 16.78
CA ASP A 169 -79.70 52.64 16.68
C ASP A 169 -78.88 52.04 17.84
N ARG A 170 -79.41 52.09 19.07
CA ARG A 170 -78.77 51.48 20.23
C ARG A 170 -78.81 49.94 20.21
N ALA A 171 -79.88 49.35 19.67
CA ALA A 171 -79.96 47.91 19.48
C ALA A 171 -78.90 47.42 18.47
N GLN A 172 -78.69 48.15 17.38
CA GLN A 172 -77.62 47.86 16.41
C GLN A 172 -76.23 47.99 17.01
N LEU A 173 -75.99 49.03 17.83
CA LEU A 173 -74.73 49.20 18.55
C LEU A 173 -74.48 48.05 19.54
N THR A 174 -75.52 47.65 20.27
CA THR A 174 -75.42 46.55 21.25
C THR A 174 -75.11 45.21 20.57
N ASP A 175 -75.74 44.93 19.42
CA ASP A 175 -75.44 43.74 18.61
C ASP A 175 -74.00 43.76 18.08
N ALA A 176 -73.53 44.90 17.55
CA ALA A 176 -72.15 45.06 17.11
C ALA A 176 -71.13 44.83 18.26
N LEU A 177 -71.41 45.35 19.45
CA LEU A 177 -70.58 45.15 20.64
C LEU A 177 -70.58 43.69 21.11
N ALA A 178 -71.73 43.01 21.09
CA ALA A 178 -71.83 41.59 21.42
C ALA A 178 -71.04 40.72 20.44
N GLN A 179 -71.13 41.01 19.14
CA GLN A 179 -70.33 40.35 18.11
C GLN A 179 -68.83 40.60 18.31
N GLN A 180 -68.43 41.82 18.67
CA GLN A 180 -67.03 42.16 18.96
C GLN A 180 -66.50 41.44 20.22
N GLN A 181 -67.32 41.32 21.28
CA GLN A 181 -66.97 40.54 22.47
C GLN A 181 -66.79 39.06 22.15
N ALA A 182 -67.73 38.46 21.41
CA ALA A 182 -67.66 37.07 21.00
C ALA A 182 -66.41 36.82 20.15
N ALA A 183 -66.09 37.72 19.22
CA ALA A 183 -64.88 37.65 18.40
C ALA A 183 -63.58 37.76 19.22
N ALA A 184 -63.56 38.59 20.27
CA ALA A 184 -62.40 38.73 21.16
C ALA A 184 -62.17 37.46 21.99
N LEU A 185 -63.24 36.87 22.56
CA LEU A 185 -63.17 35.62 23.31
C LEU A 185 -62.76 34.44 22.43
N ASP A 186 -63.38 34.27 21.26
CA ASP A 186 -63.02 33.26 20.26
C ASP A 186 -61.57 33.44 19.77
N GLY A 187 -61.15 34.69 19.55
CA GLY A 187 -59.76 35.02 19.22
C GLY A 187 -58.76 34.57 20.29
N LEU A 188 -59.06 34.81 21.57
CA LEU A 188 -58.24 34.39 22.70
C LEU A 188 -58.20 32.87 22.86
N GLU A 189 -59.35 32.20 22.71
CA GLU A 189 -59.43 30.74 22.80
C GLU A 189 -58.60 30.07 21.70
N ARG A 190 -58.75 30.53 20.45
CA ARG A 190 -57.92 30.05 19.33
C ARG A 190 -56.43 30.27 19.57
N ALA A 191 -56.03 31.44 20.08
CA ALA A 191 -54.63 31.73 20.39
C ALA A 191 -54.08 30.77 21.47
N ARG A 192 -54.87 30.48 22.53
CA ARG A 192 -54.47 29.53 23.58
C ARG A 192 -54.32 28.11 23.05
N VAL A 193 -55.22 27.66 22.17
CA VAL A 193 -55.12 26.34 21.52
C VAL A 193 -53.87 26.26 20.63
N GLN A 194 -53.58 27.31 19.86
CA GLN A 194 -52.36 27.37 19.05
C GLN A 194 -51.10 27.32 19.90
N GLN A 195 -51.06 28.04 21.03
CA GLN A 195 -49.95 27.98 21.97
C GLN A 195 -49.77 26.57 22.54
N ALA A 196 -50.85 25.93 23.01
CA ALA A 196 -50.79 24.57 23.56
C ALA A 196 -50.27 23.55 22.54
N ASN A 197 -50.67 23.68 21.26
CA ASN A 197 -50.17 22.86 20.17
C ASN A 197 -48.68 23.10 19.91
N ALA A 198 -48.26 24.38 19.83
CA ALA A 198 -46.85 24.75 19.65
C ALA A 198 -45.97 24.23 20.79
N ASP A 199 -46.43 24.34 22.03
CA ASP A 199 -45.73 23.83 23.22
C ASP A 199 -45.57 22.30 23.18
N SER A 200 -46.59 21.58 22.71
CA SER A 200 -46.52 20.14 22.51
C SER A 200 -45.47 19.77 21.46
N THR A 201 -45.45 20.47 20.33
CA THR A 201 -44.44 20.28 19.28
C THR A 201 -43.03 20.62 19.78
N ALA A 202 -42.85 21.70 20.55
CA ALA A 202 -41.56 22.10 21.10
C ALA A 202 -41.01 21.07 22.09
N ARG A 203 -41.86 20.51 22.97
CA ARG A 203 -41.46 19.43 23.89
C ARG A 203 -40.97 18.20 23.12
N LYS A 204 -41.75 17.75 22.13
CA LYS A 204 -41.39 16.59 21.30
C LYS A 204 -40.08 16.82 20.54
N ALA A 205 -39.89 18.00 19.96
CA ALA A 205 -38.67 18.34 19.23
C ALA A 205 -37.44 18.41 20.17
N GLN A 206 -37.62 18.89 21.40
CA GLN A 206 -36.56 18.90 22.41
C GLN A 206 -36.19 17.49 22.87
N GLU A 207 -37.16 16.61 23.08
CA GLU A 207 -36.91 15.19 23.39
C GLU A 207 -36.15 14.49 22.26
N GLU A 208 -36.54 14.71 21.00
CA GLU A 208 -35.82 14.16 19.84
C GLU A 208 -34.39 14.71 19.76
N ALA A 209 -34.18 16.00 20.01
CA ALA A 209 -32.85 16.61 20.02
C ALA A 209 -31.94 16.01 21.11
N GLU A 210 -32.47 15.78 22.32
CA GLU A 210 -31.72 15.16 23.40
C GLU A 210 -31.34 13.71 23.06
N GLN A 211 -32.28 12.94 22.50
CA GLN A 211 -32.02 11.57 22.06
C GLN A 211 -30.93 11.50 20.99
N ARG A 212 -30.98 12.38 19.98
CA ARG A 212 -29.96 12.43 18.93
C ARG A 212 -28.60 12.88 19.45
N ARG A 213 -28.58 13.83 20.40
CA ARG A 213 -27.35 14.24 21.07
C ARG A 213 -26.70 13.09 21.85
N GLN A 214 -27.51 12.30 22.56
CA GLN A 214 -27.02 11.11 23.26
C GLN A 214 -26.48 10.07 22.28
N ALA A 215 -27.20 9.78 21.18
CA ALA A 215 -26.74 8.87 20.14
C ALA A 215 -25.40 9.33 19.51
N ALA A 216 -25.22 10.64 19.29
CA ALA A 216 -23.95 11.18 18.81
C ALA A 216 -22.81 11.02 19.83
N ALA A 217 -23.08 11.18 21.13
CA ALA A 217 -22.09 10.96 22.19
C ALA A 217 -21.69 9.47 22.31
N GLU A 218 -22.65 8.56 22.17
CA GLU A 218 -22.42 7.11 22.12
C GLU A 218 -21.60 6.72 20.89
N ALA A 219 -21.97 7.23 19.70
CA ALA A 219 -21.21 7.04 18.47
C ALA A 219 -19.78 7.58 18.59
N LYS A 220 -19.59 8.71 19.28
CA LYS A 220 -18.25 9.28 19.52
C LYS A 220 -17.40 8.34 20.38
N THR A 221 -17.99 7.83 21.45
CA THR A 221 -17.29 6.89 22.34
C THR A 221 -16.90 5.62 21.58
N ALA A 222 -17.79 5.09 20.74
CA ALA A 222 -17.50 3.94 19.88
C ALA A 222 -16.38 4.24 18.87
N ALA A 223 -16.38 5.42 18.23
CA ALA A 223 -15.32 5.82 17.31
C ALA A 223 -13.96 5.98 18.00
N ASP A 224 -13.93 6.61 19.19
CA ASP A 224 -12.71 6.75 19.99
C ASP A 224 -12.14 5.37 20.38
N GLN A 225 -13.00 4.42 20.78
CA GLN A 225 -12.62 3.04 21.09
C GLN A 225 -12.09 2.29 19.88
N ALA A 226 -12.76 2.41 18.72
CA ALA A 226 -12.33 1.76 17.49
C ALA A 226 -10.98 2.30 17.01
N LEU A 227 -10.75 3.61 17.10
CA LEU A 227 -9.45 4.23 16.80
C LEU A 227 -8.34 3.75 17.74
N ALA A 228 -8.62 3.67 19.04
CA ALA A 228 -7.67 3.13 20.02
C ALA A 228 -7.33 1.65 19.73
N GLY A 229 -8.34 0.85 19.40
CA GLY A 229 -8.17 -0.55 19.01
C GLY A 229 -7.33 -0.71 17.73
N ALA A 230 -7.59 0.11 16.70
CA ALA A 230 -6.81 0.11 15.47
C ALA A 230 -5.34 0.51 15.72
N GLN A 231 -5.10 1.52 16.55
CA GLN A 231 -3.75 1.94 16.93
C GLN A 231 -3.01 0.83 17.69
N GLN A 232 -3.66 0.21 18.68
CA GLN A 232 -3.08 -0.90 19.42
C GLN A 232 -2.75 -2.08 18.50
N ALA A 233 -3.67 -2.45 17.59
CA ALA A 233 -3.45 -3.50 16.62
C ALA A 233 -2.25 -3.19 15.70
N ALA A 234 -2.12 -1.93 15.24
CA ALA A 234 -0.98 -1.49 14.45
C ALA A 234 0.34 -1.56 15.22
N ASP A 235 0.36 -1.17 16.50
CA ASP A 235 1.54 -1.23 17.36
C ASP A 235 1.96 -2.68 17.65
N GLU A 236 1.00 -3.56 17.95
CA GLU A 236 1.23 -5.00 18.13
C GLU A 236 1.75 -5.64 16.83
N GLN A 237 1.15 -5.29 15.69
CA GLN A 237 1.62 -5.74 14.37
C GLN A 237 3.05 -5.28 14.09
N ALA A 238 3.38 -4.02 14.38
CA ALA A 238 4.73 -3.51 14.18
C ALA A 238 5.76 -4.26 15.04
N GLN A 239 5.41 -4.59 16.28
CA GLN A 239 6.28 -5.38 17.17
C GLN A 239 6.46 -6.81 16.65
N ARG A 240 5.36 -7.49 16.30
CA ARG A 240 5.40 -8.86 15.76
C ARG A 240 6.13 -8.92 14.43
N LEU A 241 5.88 -7.98 13.53
CA LEU A 241 6.56 -7.92 12.23
C LEU A 241 8.08 -7.70 12.39
N ARG A 242 8.52 -6.89 13.36
CA ARG A 242 9.95 -6.77 13.69
C ARG A 242 10.54 -8.08 14.19
N ALA A 243 9.81 -8.80 15.06
CA ALA A 243 10.24 -10.11 15.55
C ALA A 243 10.34 -11.13 14.41
N VAL A 244 9.28 -11.24 13.59
CA VAL A 244 9.21 -12.12 12.41
C VAL A 244 10.31 -11.78 11.40
N THR A 245 10.55 -10.49 11.11
CA THR A 245 11.62 -10.06 10.19
C THR A 245 13.00 -10.39 10.75
N GLY A 246 13.20 -10.23 12.06
CA GLY A 246 14.44 -10.61 12.74
C GLY A 246 14.68 -12.12 12.66
N GLU A 247 13.65 -12.92 12.90
CA GLU A 247 13.72 -14.38 12.79
C GLU A 247 13.95 -14.83 11.34
N GLN A 248 13.26 -14.22 10.37
CA GLN A 248 13.48 -14.45 8.94
C GLN A 248 14.92 -14.16 8.54
N ALA A 249 15.52 -13.06 9.01
CA ALA A 249 16.91 -12.72 8.71
C ALA A 249 17.87 -13.76 9.30
N GLN A 250 17.61 -14.26 10.51
CA GLN A 250 18.40 -15.32 11.13
C GLN A 250 18.29 -16.65 10.36
N VAL A 251 17.06 -17.05 10.02
CA VAL A 251 16.78 -18.26 9.24
C VAL A 251 17.42 -18.19 7.85
N GLN A 252 17.33 -17.03 7.18
CA GLN A 252 17.97 -16.82 5.89
C GLN A 252 19.50 -16.87 5.99
N ALA A 253 20.09 -16.25 7.00
CA ALA A 253 21.55 -16.32 7.20
C ALA A 253 22.02 -17.75 7.48
N GLN A 254 21.24 -18.54 8.22
CA GLN A 254 21.50 -19.96 8.45
C GLN A 254 21.39 -20.78 7.16
N LEU A 255 20.37 -20.51 6.34
CA LEU A 255 20.19 -21.12 5.04
C LEU A 255 21.36 -20.80 4.10
N ASP A 256 21.74 -19.53 3.97
CA ASP A 256 22.87 -19.09 3.15
C ASP A 256 24.19 -19.73 3.62
N ALA A 257 24.41 -19.83 4.93
CA ALA A 257 25.59 -20.49 5.49
C ALA A 257 25.61 -21.99 5.16
N ALA A 258 24.44 -22.66 5.24
CA ALA A 258 24.31 -24.07 4.87
C ALA A 258 24.57 -24.30 3.38
N GLU A 259 24.02 -23.46 2.50
CA GLU A 259 24.21 -23.53 1.05
C GLU A 259 25.67 -23.26 0.63
N ASN A 260 26.31 -22.25 1.22
CA ASN A 260 27.71 -21.90 0.93
C ASN A 260 28.69 -23.00 1.39
N ALA A 261 28.43 -23.61 2.55
CA ALA A 261 29.24 -24.73 3.04
C ALA A 261 29.17 -25.94 2.10
N ASP A 262 27.97 -26.28 1.61
CA ASP A 262 27.74 -27.37 0.65
C ASP A 262 28.39 -27.07 -0.71
N ALA A 263 28.27 -25.84 -1.22
CA ALA A 263 28.97 -25.40 -2.44
C ALA A 263 30.50 -25.50 -2.32
N GLY A 264 31.08 -25.15 -1.17
CA GLY A 264 32.51 -25.24 -0.91
C GLY A 264 33.05 -26.68 -0.94
N LEU A 265 32.31 -27.62 -0.34
CA LEU A 265 32.64 -29.05 -0.35
C LEU A 265 32.56 -29.65 -1.76
N ARG A 266 31.50 -29.32 -2.52
CA ARG A 266 31.39 -29.72 -3.93
C ARG A 266 32.56 -29.21 -4.77
N ALA A 267 32.95 -27.95 -4.58
CA ALA A 267 34.07 -27.35 -5.30
C ALA A 267 35.42 -28.01 -4.95
N GLN A 268 35.65 -28.40 -3.69
CA GLN A 268 36.86 -29.18 -3.30
C GLN A 268 36.90 -30.53 -3.99
N ARG A 269 35.79 -31.26 -4.01
CA ARG A 269 35.68 -32.56 -4.69
C ARG A 269 35.96 -32.45 -6.18
N GLN A 270 35.43 -31.44 -6.84
CA GLN A 270 35.65 -31.22 -8.26
C GLN A 270 37.12 -30.96 -8.57
N ARG A 271 37.79 -30.11 -7.78
CA ARG A 271 39.24 -29.85 -7.93
C ARG A 271 40.11 -31.09 -7.76
N PHE A 272 39.74 -31.99 -6.84
CA PHE A 272 40.46 -33.25 -6.67
C PHE A 272 40.27 -34.18 -7.88
N GLN A 273 39.04 -34.30 -8.40
CA GLN A 273 38.75 -35.08 -9.60
C GLN A 273 39.44 -34.52 -10.85
N ASP A 274 39.47 -33.20 -11.00
CA ASP A 274 40.19 -32.52 -12.08
C ASP A 274 41.70 -32.79 -12.01
N TRP A 275 42.28 -32.77 -10.81
CA TRP A 275 43.69 -33.11 -10.60
C TRP A 275 43.97 -34.58 -10.95
N GLN A 276 43.09 -35.51 -10.58
CA GLN A 276 43.24 -36.93 -10.96
C GLN A 276 43.22 -37.11 -12.48
N ARG A 277 42.27 -36.48 -13.17
CA ARG A 277 42.21 -36.50 -14.64
C ARG A 277 43.47 -35.92 -15.28
N ALA A 278 43.96 -34.81 -14.76
CA ALA A 278 45.20 -34.18 -15.26
C ALA A 278 46.43 -35.09 -15.06
N GLN A 279 46.49 -35.85 -13.96
CA GLN A 279 47.55 -36.84 -13.73
C GLN A 279 47.45 -38.02 -14.70
N GLU A 280 46.26 -38.58 -14.89
CA GLU A 280 46.02 -39.66 -15.85
C GLU A 280 46.33 -39.22 -17.29
N GLU A 281 45.94 -38.00 -17.67
CA GLU A 281 46.28 -37.40 -18.96
C GLU A 281 47.78 -37.14 -19.11
N ALA A 282 48.45 -36.66 -18.07
CA ALA A 282 49.90 -36.46 -18.08
C ALA A 282 50.66 -37.79 -18.18
N GLU A 283 50.21 -38.84 -17.49
CA GLU A 283 50.79 -40.17 -17.58
C GLU A 283 50.53 -40.80 -18.95
N ALA A 284 49.30 -40.69 -19.47
CA ALA A 284 48.97 -41.11 -20.83
C ALA A 284 49.76 -40.32 -21.87
N ALA A 285 50.01 -39.03 -21.65
CA ALA A 285 50.87 -38.20 -22.50
C ALA A 285 52.34 -38.60 -22.40
N ARG A 286 52.86 -38.96 -21.21
CA ARG A 286 54.21 -39.54 -21.04
C ARG A 286 54.33 -40.88 -21.75
N GLN A 287 53.31 -41.74 -21.68
CA GLN A 287 53.26 -43.01 -22.41
C GLN A 287 53.13 -42.80 -23.92
N ARG A 288 52.34 -41.81 -24.38
CA ARG A 288 52.25 -41.42 -25.79
C ARG A 288 53.56 -40.83 -26.27
N ALA A 289 54.23 -39.97 -25.50
CA ALA A 289 55.55 -39.43 -25.80
C ALA A 289 56.61 -40.53 -25.86
N ALA A 290 56.57 -41.54 -24.98
CA ALA A 290 57.44 -42.71 -25.06
C ALA A 290 57.14 -43.58 -26.30
N ARG A 291 55.86 -43.73 -26.68
CA ARG A 291 55.44 -44.40 -27.93
C ARG A 291 55.77 -43.58 -29.17
N GLU A 292 55.74 -42.25 -29.08
CA GLU A 292 56.10 -41.30 -30.13
C GLU A 292 57.62 -41.15 -30.23
N GLU A 293 58.40 -41.30 -29.17
CA GLU A 293 59.86 -41.48 -29.23
C GLU A 293 60.19 -42.80 -29.96
N ALA A 294 59.44 -43.87 -29.66
CA ALA A 294 59.53 -45.12 -30.42
C ALA A 294 59.04 -44.98 -31.87
N ALA A 295 58.03 -44.15 -32.14
CA ALA A 295 57.49 -43.87 -33.47
C ALA A 295 58.20 -42.73 -34.21
N SER A 296 59.08 -41.96 -33.58
CA SER A 296 59.90 -40.91 -34.19
C SER A 296 61.13 -41.47 -34.91
N ARG A 297 61.28 -42.80 -34.90
CA ARG A 297 61.95 -43.58 -35.96
C ARG A 297 61.09 -43.76 -37.23
N ALA A 298 59.88 -43.20 -37.29
CA ALA A 298 58.96 -43.25 -38.42
C ALA A 298 57.87 -42.14 -38.37
N GLY A 299 58.24 -40.93 -38.84
CA GLY A 299 57.34 -40.07 -39.65
C GLY A 299 56.15 -39.32 -39.01
N SER A 300 56.37 -38.02 -38.80
CA SER A 300 55.53 -36.80 -38.99
C SER A 300 54.00 -36.85 -39.23
N SER A 301 53.23 -36.01 -38.50
CA SER A 301 52.48 -34.81 -39.02
C SER A 301 51.14 -34.43 -38.31
N ALA A 302 51.15 -33.30 -37.58
CA ALA A 302 50.23 -32.13 -37.51
C ALA A 302 48.67 -32.20 -37.27
N SER A 303 48.26 -31.67 -36.10
CA SER A 303 47.38 -30.51 -35.74
C SER A 303 45.92 -30.23 -36.24
N ALA A 304 44.99 -30.14 -35.25
CA ALA A 304 44.05 -29.03 -34.85
C ALA A 304 42.77 -28.65 -35.70
N PRO A 305 41.84 -27.73 -35.26
CA PRO A 305 40.82 -27.79 -34.16
C PRO A 305 39.36 -27.33 -34.61
N PRO A 306 38.46 -26.64 -33.82
CA PRO A 306 37.02 -26.94 -33.59
C PRO A 306 36.00 -26.03 -34.34
N PRO A 307 34.66 -26.14 -34.12
CA PRO A 307 33.91 -24.90 -33.75
C PRO A 307 32.62 -25.03 -32.90
N THR A 308 32.29 -23.90 -32.26
CA THR A 308 31.04 -23.47 -31.60
C THR A 308 30.02 -22.84 -32.57
N THR A 309 28.71 -22.93 -32.29
CA THR A 309 27.62 -22.00 -32.72
C THR A 309 26.31 -22.40 -32.02
N ARG A 310 25.28 -21.59 -31.69
CA ARG A 310 24.91 -20.17 -31.86
C ARG A 310 23.67 -19.95 -30.97
N ARG A 311 23.55 -18.81 -30.26
CA ARG A 311 22.29 -18.41 -29.59
C ARG A 311 21.27 -17.93 -30.61
N THR A 312 20.02 -18.34 -30.45
CA THR A 312 18.84 -17.83 -31.16
C THR A 312 17.79 -17.39 -30.15
N GLY A 313 17.20 -16.21 -30.38
CA GLY A 313 15.99 -15.71 -29.71
C GLY A 313 16.14 -15.26 -28.26
N SER A 314 16.64 -14.05 -28.01
CA SER A 314 16.64 -13.44 -26.66
C SER A 314 16.77 -11.91 -26.61
N ALA A 315 16.87 -11.18 -27.73
CA ALA A 315 17.26 -9.76 -27.68
C ALA A 315 16.19 -8.82 -27.08
N ALA A 316 14.91 -9.02 -27.42
CA ALA A 316 13.80 -8.25 -26.85
C ALA A 316 13.60 -8.58 -25.35
N VAL A 317 13.62 -9.87 -25.00
CA VAL A 317 13.55 -10.35 -23.60
C VAL A 317 14.69 -9.76 -22.78
N GLN A 318 15.92 -9.84 -23.29
CA GLN A 318 17.08 -9.28 -22.62
C GLN A 318 16.96 -7.77 -22.45
N THR A 319 16.42 -7.05 -23.44
CA THR A 319 16.18 -5.60 -23.33
C THR A 319 15.19 -5.26 -22.22
N VAL A 320 14.10 -6.02 -22.08
CA VAL A 320 13.12 -5.83 -21.01
C VAL A 320 13.76 -6.08 -19.64
N ILE A 321 14.52 -7.17 -19.50
CA ILE A 321 15.24 -7.53 -18.28
C ILE A 321 16.28 -6.46 -17.93
N ASP A 322 17.12 -6.04 -18.88
CA ASP A 322 18.18 -5.05 -18.68
C ASP A 322 17.60 -3.70 -18.24
N ARG A 323 16.45 -3.30 -18.79
CA ARG A 323 15.76 -2.08 -18.36
C ARG A 323 15.25 -2.20 -16.92
N ALA A 324 14.65 -3.33 -16.55
CA ALA A 324 14.22 -3.55 -15.16
C ALA A 324 15.43 -3.58 -14.20
N MET A 325 16.53 -4.23 -14.60
CA MET A 325 17.79 -4.29 -13.84
C MET A 325 18.42 -2.91 -13.65
N ALA A 326 18.32 -2.02 -14.64
CA ALA A 326 18.83 -0.66 -14.54
C ALA A 326 18.12 0.20 -13.47
N GLN A 327 16.98 -0.26 -12.95
CA GLN A 327 16.22 0.44 -11.91
C GLN A 327 16.45 -0.13 -10.51
N LEU A 328 17.33 -1.11 -10.32
CA LEU A 328 17.64 -1.65 -9.00
C LEU A 328 18.05 -0.53 -8.02
N GLY A 329 17.47 -0.55 -6.83
CA GLY A 329 17.68 0.47 -5.80
C GLY A 329 16.81 1.73 -5.94
N VAL A 330 16.07 1.90 -7.04
CA VAL A 330 15.09 3.00 -7.15
C VAL A 330 13.99 2.79 -6.10
N THR A 331 13.66 3.84 -5.35
CA THR A 331 12.65 3.75 -4.29
C THR A 331 11.29 3.35 -4.85
N TYR A 332 10.52 2.63 -4.04
CA TYR A 332 9.11 2.45 -4.29
C TYR A 332 8.37 3.79 -4.18
N ALA A 333 7.42 4.03 -5.09
CA ALA A 333 6.47 5.12 -4.99
C ALA A 333 5.12 4.63 -5.55
N TRP A 334 4.10 4.56 -4.69
CA TRP A 334 2.74 4.17 -5.09
C TRP A 334 2.20 5.04 -6.23
N GLY A 335 1.69 4.42 -7.30
CA GLY A 335 1.26 5.15 -8.50
C GLY A 335 2.42 5.69 -9.36
N GLY A 336 3.67 5.50 -8.95
CA GLY A 336 4.87 5.92 -9.67
C GLY A 336 5.28 4.95 -10.78
N GLY A 337 5.89 5.49 -11.84
CA GLY A 337 6.38 4.74 -12.99
C GLY A 337 5.59 5.02 -14.27
N THR A 338 6.31 5.34 -15.33
CA THR A 338 5.78 5.53 -16.69
C THR A 338 6.65 4.78 -17.70
N ALA A 339 6.18 4.68 -18.95
CA ALA A 339 6.98 4.16 -20.06
C ALA A 339 8.36 4.85 -20.22
N ARG A 340 8.52 6.08 -19.70
CA ARG A 340 9.77 6.87 -19.81
C ARG A 340 10.69 6.75 -18.61
N GLY A 341 10.22 6.26 -17.46
CA GLY A 341 11.03 6.16 -16.24
C GLY A 341 10.21 6.32 -14.95
N PRO A 342 10.89 6.42 -13.80
CA PRO A 342 10.24 6.63 -12.51
C PRO A 342 9.50 7.98 -12.51
N SER A 343 8.38 8.04 -11.80
CA SER A 343 7.57 9.26 -11.70
C SER A 343 7.13 9.51 -10.27
N ARG A 344 6.56 10.68 -10.03
CA ARG A 344 6.01 11.01 -8.72
C ARG A 344 4.89 10.02 -8.34
N GLY A 345 4.89 9.58 -7.09
CA GLY A 345 3.78 8.81 -6.54
C GLY A 345 2.50 9.64 -6.42
N ILE A 346 1.37 8.96 -6.22
CA ILE A 346 0.06 9.56 -5.99
C ILE A 346 -0.40 9.29 -4.55
N ARG A 347 -1.41 10.06 -4.10
CA ARG A 347 -2.00 9.84 -2.78
C ARG A 347 -3.00 8.69 -2.80
N ASP A 348 -2.95 7.84 -1.79
CA ASP A 348 -3.93 6.76 -1.56
C ASP A 348 -4.76 6.97 -0.28
N GLY A 349 -4.37 7.94 0.57
CA GLY A 349 -5.01 8.18 1.88
C GLY A 349 -4.71 7.10 2.92
N GLY A 350 -3.77 6.18 2.65
CA GLY A 350 -3.49 5.00 3.47
C GLY A 350 -1.99 4.76 3.65
N VAL A 351 -1.58 3.50 3.45
CA VAL A 351 -0.20 3.06 3.71
C VAL A 351 0.80 3.82 2.84
N ALA A 352 0.51 4.08 1.56
CA ALA A 352 1.46 4.82 0.75
C ALA A 352 1.66 6.26 1.24
N ASP A 353 0.60 6.91 1.72
CA ASP A 353 0.67 8.25 2.32
C ASP A 353 1.47 8.27 3.64
N SER A 354 1.34 7.25 4.51
CA SER A 354 2.12 7.16 5.76
C SER A 354 3.62 6.98 5.52
N PHE A 355 3.98 6.31 4.43
CA PHE A 355 5.36 6.20 3.95
C PHE A 355 5.80 7.41 3.10
N GLY A 356 4.90 8.36 2.81
CA GLY A 356 5.19 9.57 2.06
C GLY A 356 5.44 9.35 0.57
N ASP A 357 4.89 8.29 -0.02
CA ASP A 357 5.18 7.89 -1.41
C ASP A 357 4.74 8.94 -2.43
N TYR A 358 3.67 9.69 -2.17
CA TYR A 358 3.24 10.84 -3.00
C TYR A 358 4.29 11.97 -3.08
N ARG A 359 5.30 11.96 -2.19
CA ARG A 359 6.42 12.92 -2.19
C ARG A 359 7.68 12.37 -2.88
N LYS A 360 7.71 11.08 -3.22
CA LYS A 360 8.87 10.39 -3.81
C LYS A 360 8.72 10.28 -5.34
N VAL A 361 9.85 10.11 -6.02
CA VAL A 361 9.91 9.72 -7.44
C VAL A 361 10.44 8.30 -7.50
N GLY A 362 9.66 7.38 -8.06
CA GLY A 362 9.96 5.95 -8.02
C GLY A 362 9.04 5.12 -8.90
N PHE A 363 9.00 3.83 -8.61
CA PHE A 363 8.13 2.86 -9.27
C PHE A 363 7.21 2.15 -8.28
N ASP A 364 5.98 1.86 -8.70
CA ASP A 364 5.22 0.73 -8.18
C ASP A 364 5.39 -0.51 -9.07
N CYS A 365 4.82 -1.64 -8.65
CA CYS A 365 5.00 -2.94 -9.30
C CYS A 365 4.62 -2.91 -10.79
N SER A 366 3.46 -2.33 -11.12
CA SER A 366 2.94 -2.26 -12.50
C SER A 366 3.58 -1.13 -13.32
N GLY A 367 4.02 -0.04 -12.68
CA GLY A 367 4.77 1.05 -13.29
C GLY A 367 6.17 0.62 -13.75
N LEU A 368 6.82 -0.27 -12.99
CA LEU A 368 8.09 -0.89 -13.39
C LEU A 368 7.93 -1.75 -14.65
N MET A 369 6.85 -2.54 -14.74
CA MET A 369 6.55 -3.36 -15.92
C MET A 369 6.30 -2.47 -17.15
N LEU A 370 5.53 -1.41 -16.98
CA LEU A 370 5.29 -0.38 -18.00
C LEU A 370 6.59 0.17 -18.59
N TYR A 371 7.54 0.53 -17.73
CA TYR A 371 8.84 1.03 -18.13
C TYR A 371 9.71 -0.02 -18.84
N ALA A 372 9.73 -1.25 -18.32
CA ALA A 372 10.54 -2.33 -18.87
C ALA A 372 10.10 -2.70 -20.29
N PHE A 373 8.79 -2.97 -20.47
CA PHE A 373 8.21 -3.37 -21.76
C PHE A 373 8.14 -2.25 -22.80
N ALA A 374 8.06 -0.98 -22.36
CA ALA A 374 8.16 0.17 -23.28
C ALA A 374 9.49 0.20 -24.05
N GLY A 375 10.55 -0.41 -23.53
CA GLY A 375 11.85 -0.51 -24.20
C GLY A 375 11.86 -1.32 -25.49
N VAL A 376 10.85 -2.16 -25.67
CA VAL A 376 10.66 -2.97 -26.89
C VAL A 376 9.39 -2.55 -27.64
N GLY A 377 8.87 -1.35 -27.34
CA GLY A 377 7.70 -0.78 -28.02
C GLY A 377 6.34 -1.29 -27.54
N VAL A 378 6.30 -2.15 -26.53
CA VAL A 378 5.06 -2.68 -25.96
C VAL A 378 4.42 -1.66 -25.02
N LYS A 379 3.14 -1.34 -25.24
CA LYS A 379 2.36 -0.45 -24.39
C LYS A 379 1.48 -1.28 -23.46
N LEU A 380 1.92 -1.43 -22.21
CA LEU A 380 1.13 -2.08 -21.18
C LEU A 380 0.08 -1.13 -20.58
N PRO A 381 -1.10 -1.63 -20.18
CA PRO A 381 -2.04 -0.88 -19.36
C PRO A 381 -1.42 -0.54 -17.99
N ARG A 382 -1.91 0.50 -17.30
CA ARG A 382 -1.31 0.98 -16.05
C ARG A 382 -1.55 0.07 -14.84
N TYR A 383 -2.63 -0.68 -14.86
CA TYR A 383 -3.13 -1.46 -13.74
C TYR A 383 -2.69 -2.92 -13.82
N SER A 384 -2.13 -3.46 -12.73
CA SER A 384 -1.60 -4.83 -12.62
C SER A 384 -2.60 -5.91 -13.04
N GLY A 385 -3.89 -5.75 -12.68
CA GLY A 385 -4.94 -6.68 -13.10
C GLY A 385 -5.13 -6.74 -14.62
N ASN A 386 -4.99 -5.61 -15.31
CA ASN A 386 -5.05 -5.57 -16.78
C ASN A 386 -3.74 -6.05 -17.41
N GLN A 387 -2.60 -5.85 -16.74
CA GLN A 387 -1.30 -6.33 -17.20
C GLN A 387 -1.19 -7.85 -17.13
N HIS A 388 -1.76 -8.47 -16.08
CA HIS A 388 -1.80 -9.92 -15.96
C HIS A 388 -2.49 -10.56 -17.17
N ALA A 389 -3.59 -9.99 -17.65
CA ALA A 389 -4.31 -10.50 -18.82
C ALA A 389 -3.69 -10.08 -20.17
N PHE A 390 -2.55 -9.36 -20.17
CA PHE A 390 -1.93 -8.84 -21.39
C PHE A 390 -0.94 -9.86 -21.98
N GLY A 391 -1.22 -10.33 -23.20
CA GLY A 391 -0.43 -11.36 -23.88
C GLY A 391 -0.96 -12.77 -23.64
N ASP A 392 -0.14 -13.77 -23.92
CA ASP A 392 -0.52 -15.18 -23.81
C ASP A 392 -0.44 -15.67 -22.36
N GLN A 393 -1.47 -16.37 -21.91
CA GLN A 393 -1.47 -17.05 -20.60
C GLN A 393 -0.74 -18.38 -20.72
N VAL A 394 0.43 -18.47 -20.11
CA VAL A 394 1.28 -19.66 -20.14
C VAL A 394 1.24 -20.34 -18.78
N PRO A 395 1.14 -21.68 -18.68
CA PRO A 395 1.21 -22.37 -17.40
C PRO A 395 2.48 -22.01 -16.63
N LEU A 396 2.37 -21.78 -15.32
CA LEU A 396 3.49 -21.38 -14.46
C LEU A 396 4.71 -22.31 -14.59
N ALA A 397 4.48 -23.62 -14.76
CA ALA A 397 5.54 -24.61 -14.96
C ALA A 397 6.37 -24.40 -16.24
N GLN A 398 5.88 -23.61 -17.19
CA GLN A 398 6.54 -23.26 -18.46
C GLN A 398 7.07 -21.83 -18.48
N MET A 399 7.13 -21.16 -17.32
CA MET A 399 7.63 -19.79 -17.23
C MET A 399 9.09 -19.68 -17.71
N ARG A 400 9.40 -18.59 -18.40
CA ARG A 400 10.70 -18.27 -18.98
C ARG A 400 11.07 -16.82 -18.63
N PRO A 401 12.38 -16.49 -18.57
CA PRO A 401 12.80 -15.11 -18.38
C PRO A 401 12.07 -14.17 -19.35
N GLY A 402 11.54 -13.06 -18.84
CA GLY A 402 10.69 -12.13 -19.59
C GLY A 402 9.19 -12.26 -19.32
N ASP A 403 8.73 -13.37 -18.75
CA ASP A 403 7.32 -13.53 -18.37
C ASP A 403 6.96 -12.68 -17.14
N MET A 404 5.72 -12.19 -17.08
CA MET A 404 5.20 -11.49 -15.90
C MET A 404 4.50 -12.47 -14.96
N LEU A 405 4.95 -12.47 -13.71
CA LEU A 405 4.35 -13.18 -12.58
C LEU A 405 3.33 -12.28 -11.91
N SER A 406 2.18 -12.82 -11.50
CA SER A 406 1.11 -12.05 -10.87
C SER A 406 0.58 -12.75 -9.63
N TRP A 407 0.35 -11.99 -8.56
CA TRP A 407 -0.28 -12.47 -7.34
C TRP A 407 -1.66 -11.86 -7.19
N ALA A 408 -2.64 -12.70 -6.86
CA ALA A 408 -4.02 -12.29 -6.70
C ALA A 408 -4.62 -12.81 -5.41
N ARG A 409 -5.55 -12.03 -4.85
CA ARG A 409 -6.37 -12.42 -3.70
C ARG A 409 -7.81 -12.00 -3.98
N ASN A 410 -8.78 -12.86 -3.67
CA ASN A 410 -10.20 -12.63 -3.95
C ASN A 410 -10.47 -12.23 -5.42
N GLY A 411 -9.74 -12.85 -6.36
CA GLY A 411 -9.84 -12.57 -7.79
C GLY A 411 -9.22 -11.25 -8.26
N ARG A 412 -8.56 -10.48 -7.39
CA ARG A 412 -7.91 -9.21 -7.75
C ARG A 412 -6.39 -9.34 -7.68
N VAL A 413 -5.71 -9.01 -8.79
CA VAL A 413 -4.24 -8.96 -8.84
C VAL A 413 -3.76 -7.77 -8.01
N TYR A 414 -2.96 -8.04 -6.99
CA TYR A 414 -2.42 -7.02 -6.10
C TYR A 414 -0.92 -6.78 -6.33
N HIS A 415 -0.21 -7.70 -6.99
CA HIS A 415 1.22 -7.55 -7.30
C HIS A 415 1.60 -8.16 -8.64
N ILE A 416 2.63 -7.59 -9.28
CA ILE A 416 3.20 -8.08 -10.54
C ILE A 416 4.73 -7.93 -10.53
N ALA A 417 5.44 -8.89 -11.11
CA ALA A 417 6.90 -8.90 -11.18
C ALA A 417 7.40 -9.51 -12.49
N LEU A 418 8.63 -9.17 -12.87
CA LEU A 418 9.28 -9.71 -14.07
C LEU A 418 10.12 -10.94 -13.71
N TYR A 419 9.82 -12.12 -14.27
CA TYR A 419 10.64 -13.31 -14.10
C TYR A 419 11.95 -13.17 -14.87
N ILE A 420 13.08 -13.48 -14.23
CA ILE A 420 14.43 -13.34 -14.84
C ILE A 420 15.20 -14.66 -14.90
N GLY A 421 14.54 -15.79 -14.63
CA GLY A 421 15.17 -17.11 -14.63
C GLY A 421 15.70 -17.53 -13.26
N ASN A 422 16.10 -18.80 -13.15
CA ASN A 422 16.69 -19.39 -11.94
C ASN A 422 15.86 -19.14 -10.66
N GLY A 423 14.53 -19.13 -10.78
CA GLY A 423 13.65 -18.89 -9.64
C GLY A 423 13.73 -17.46 -9.07
N LYS A 424 14.20 -16.48 -9.84
CA LYS A 424 14.32 -15.07 -9.43
C LYS A 424 13.44 -14.15 -10.26
N MET A 425 13.08 -13.02 -9.67
CA MET A 425 12.28 -11.97 -10.31
C MET A 425 12.78 -10.57 -9.93
N ILE A 426 12.46 -9.58 -10.76
CA ILE A 426 12.66 -8.16 -10.45
C ILE A 426 11.30 -7.55 -10.13
N GLU A 427 11.25 -6.80 -9.03
CA GLU A 427 10.02 -6.19 -8.56
C GLU A 427 10.27 -4.83 -7.89
N ALA A 428 9.23 -3.99 -7.89
CA ALA A 428 9.05 -2.90 -6.95
C ALA A 428 8.01 -3.37 -5.91
N PRO A 429 8.43 -3.81 -4.70
CA PRO A 429 7.59 -4.70 -3.90
C PRO A 429 6.49 -3.99 -3.10
N TYR A 430 6.81 -2.90 -2.39
CA TYR A 430 5.87 -2.18 -1.51
C TYR A 430 6.45 -0.86 -1.00
N SER A 431 5.60 -0.01 -0.42
CA SER A 431 5.97 1.27 0.23
C SER A 431 7.04 1.08 1.31
N GLY A 432 8.12 1.86 1.22
CA GLY A 432 9.28 1.76 2.12
C GLY A 432 10.40 0.83 1.63
N ALA A 433 10.20 0.09 0.53
CA ALA A 433 11.26 -0.68 -0.12
C ALA A 433 11.77 0.00 -1.40
N SER A 434 12.67 -0.70 -2.10
CA SER A 434 13.24 -0.28 -3.38
C SER A 434 13.18 -1.43 -4.38
N VAL A 435 13.29 -1.11 -5.67
CA VAL A 435 13.37 -2.10 -6.75
C VAL A 435 14.52 -3.06 -6.47
N LYS A 436 14.23 -4.35 -6.47
CA LYS A 436 15.20 -5.38 -6.07
C LYS A 436 14.99 -6.68 -6.83
N ILE A 437 16.01 -7.53 -6.79
CA ILE A 437 15.89 -8.93 -7.19
C ILE A 437 15.41 -9.72 -5.96
N SER A 438 14.36 -10.49 -6.14
CA SER A 438 13.82 -11.39 -5.13
C SER A 438 13.71 -12.81 -5.67
N PRO A 439 13.74 -13.84 -4.81
CA PRO A 439 13.23 -15.16 -5.18
C PRO A 439 11.75 -15.07 -5.59
N VAL A 440 11.32 -15.92 -6.53
CA VAL A 440 9.89 -16.03 -6.88
C VAL A 440 9.13 -16.54 -5.65
N ARG A 441 8.08 -15.80 -5.28
CA ARG A 441 7.17 -16.18 -4.19
C ARG A 441 6.06 -17.07 -4.73
N TYR A 442 6.07 -18.36 -4.37
CA TYR A 442 5.02 -19.30 -4.77
C TYR A 442 3.80 -19.27 -3.84
N SER A 443 3.97 -18.78 -2.61
CA SER A 443 2.92 -18.47 -1.65
C SER A 443 2.30 -17.09 -1.90
N GLY A 444 1.19 -16.78 -1.20
CA GLY A 444 0.52 -15.48 -1.31
C GLY A 444 -0.42 -15.33 -2.51
N GLY A 445 -0.87 -16.43 -3.13
CA GLY A 445 -1.81 -16.36 -4.25
C GLY A 445 -1.15 -16.07 -5.61
N LEU A 446 0.07 -16.59 -5.84
CA LEU A 446 0.65 -16.64 -7.18
C LEU A 446 -0.32 -17.34 -8.13
N LEU A 447 -0.61 -16.70 -9.26
CA LEU A 447 -1.52 -17.26 -10.24
C LEU A 447 -0.92 -18.50 -10.93
N PRO A 448 -1.76 -19.48 -11.34
CA PRO A 448 -1.29 -20.71 -12.00
C PRO A 448 -0.76 -20.46 -13.41
N THR A 449 -0.90 -19.24 -13.93
CA THR A 449 -0.41 -18.79 -15.22
C THR A 449 0.49 -17.55 -15.09
N VAL A 450 1.39 -17.41 -16.06
CA VAL A 450 2.20 -16.21 -16.28
C VAL A 450 1.76 -15.54 -17.58
N ALA A 451 1.93 -14.21 -17.65
CA ALA A 451 1.65 -13.47 -18.86
C ALA A 451 2.93 -13.39 -19.72
N ARG A 452 2.87 -13.98 -20.91
CA ARG A 452 3.95 -13.91 -21.90
C ARG A 452 3.62 -12.89 -22.97
N VAL A 453 4.42 -11.85 -23.06
CA VAL A 453 4.16 -10.70 -23.92
C VAL A 453 5.02 -10.70 -25.20
N ILE A 454 6.16 -11.40 -25.17
CA ILE A 454 7.16 -11.46 -26.26
C ILE A 454 7.77 -12.85 -26.40
#